data_AF-A0A2E5KT40-F1
#
_entry.id   AF-A0A2E5KT40-F1
#
_cell.length_a   1.000
_cell.length_b   1.000
_cell.length_c   1.000
_cell.angle_alpha   90.00
_cell.angle_beta   90.00
_cell.angle_gamma   90.00
#
_symmetry.space_group_name_H-M   'P 1'
#
loop_
_entity.id
_entity.type
_entity.pdbx_description
1 polymer ?
#
loop_
_entity_poly.entity_id
_entity_poly.type
_entity_poly.pdbx_seq_one_letter_code
_entity_poly.pdbx_strand_id
1 'polypeptide(L)'
;MTALVELATGTDAAGEPLDDSANAARHAIALAREHRPEVMTLERKHDLSLAALDNVREATLALYGVIVDVMESKWPDRWRDVRPCLLTAASWVGYDFDGRSDVGWIDTFHKRLKDQAACLQTVRAEVDAICAMAENESESEGIRASLSDLAALIGQPLEQAGKAVEAFADMLGQDPATVRERVREIAPQVVDGAARRLSDP
;
A
#
# COMPACT_ATOMS: atom_id res chain seq x y z
N MET A 1 5.73 20.55 3.30
CA MET A 1 5.38 19.82 4.54
C MET A 1 6.42 18.80 4.95
N THR A 2 7.02 18.02 4.05
CA THR A 2 8.02 16.96 4.40
C THR A 2 9.11 17.41 5.37
N ALA A 3 9.80 18.52 5.11
CA ALA A 3 10.84 19.03 6.01
C ALA A 3 10.33 19.34 7.43
N LEU A 4 9.08 19.79 7.59
CA LEU A 4 8.49 20.01 8.92
C LEU A 4 8.18 18.69 9.63
N VAL A 5 7.73 17.68 8.88
CA VAL A 5 7.47 16.34 9.42
C VAL A 5 8.77 15.72 9.88
N GLU A 6 9.81 15.73 9.04
CA GLU A 6 11.12 15.18 9.37
C GLU A 6 11.76 15.91 10.57
N LEU A 7 11.62 17.24 10.67
CA LEU A 7 12.06 17.99 11.85
C LEU A 7 11.27 17.62 13.11
N ALA A 8 9.97 17.38 12.98
CA ALA A 8 9.11 17.03 14.11
C ALA A 8 9.35 15.60 14.61
N THR A 9 9.65 14.66 13.71
CA THR A 9 9.96 13.27 14.04
C THR A 9 11.43 13.07 14.42
N GLY A 10 12.31 13.98 14.00
CA GLY A 10 13.76 13.83 14.13
C GLY A 10 14.34 12.76 13.21
N THR A 11 13.56 12.32 12.21
CA THR A 11 13.91 11.25 11.27
C THR A 11 13.66 11.71 9.84
N ASP A 12 14.38 11.15 8.88
CA ASP A 12 14.11 11.36 7.46
C ASP A 12 12.93 10.51 6.95
N ALA A 13 12.67 10.60 5.65
CA ALA A 13 11.62 9.81 4.98
C ALA A 13 11.83 8.28 5.04
N ALA A 14 13.03 7.79 5.32
CA ALA A 14 13.32 6.37 5.54
C ALA A 14 13.21 5.98 7.02
N GLY A 15 12.91 6.93 7.91
CA GLY A 15 12.87 6.70 9.37
C GLY A 15 14.25 6.78 10.03
N GLU A 16 15.29 7.16 9.31
CA GLU A 16 16.64 7.26 9.86
C GLU A 16 16.82 8.56 10.64
N PRO A 17 17.53 8.56 11.78
CA PRO A 17 17.78 9.76 12.55
C PRO A 17 18.48 10.85 11.74
N LEU A 18 17.99 12.10 11.86
CA LEU A 18 18.63 13.24 11.20
C LEU A 18 19.93 13.61 11.92
N ASP A 19 21.04 13.62 11.18
CA ASP A 19 22.27 14.25 11.65
C ASP A 19 22.17 15.79 11.67
N ASP A 20 23.13 16.46 12.30
CA ASP A 20 23.14 17.92 12.45
C ASP A 20 23.07 18.67 11.10
N SER A 21 23.69 18.11 10.07
CA SER A 21 23.72 18.69 8.72
C SER A 21 22.36 18.58 8.04
N ALA A 22 21.77 17.38 8.08
CA ALA A 22 20.44 17.10 7.56
C ALA A 22 19.38 17.93 8.28
N ASN A 23 19.49 18.06 9.60
CA ASN A 23 18.61 18.88 10.43
C ASN A 23 18.69 20.37 10.02
N ALA A 24 19.91 20.92 9.93
CA ALA A 24 20.12 22.29 9.46
C ALA A 24 19.55 22.54 8.05
N ALA A 25 19.71 21.59 7.14
CA ALA A 25 19.16 21.67 5.79
C ALA A 25 17.62 21.69 5.79
N ARG A 26 16.97 20.83 6.59
CA ARG A 26 15.50 20.84 6.74
C ARG A 26 15.01 22.16 7.36
N HIS A 27 15.71 22.68 8.37
CA HIS A 27 15.38 23.98 8.97
C HIS A 27 15.43 25.11 7.93
N ALA A 28 16.45 25.16 7.08
CA ALA A 28 16.54 26.14 6.01
C ALA A 28 15.39 26.00 5.00
N ILE A 29 15.04 24.77 4.61
CA ILE A 29 13.90 24.50 3.72
C ILE A 29 12.58 24.94 4.36
N ALA A 30 12.39 24.68 5.65
CA ALA A 30 11.19 25.06 6.38
C ALA A 30 11.06 26.60 6.42
N LEU A 31 12.11 27.31 6.82
CA LEU A 31 12.09 28.78 6.89
C LEU A 31 11.87 29.46 5.53
N ALA A 32 12.35 28.86 4.45
CA ALA A 32 12.26 29.44 3.10
C ALA A 32 10.92 29.19 2.39
N ARG A 33 10.00 28.40 2.97
CA ARG A 33 8.75 28.01 2.30
C ARG A 33 7.54 28.55 3.04
N GLU A 34 6.59 29.09 2.29
CA GLU A 34 5.26 29.40 2.82
C GLU A 34 4.58 28.09 3.25
N HIS A 35 4.17 28.00 4.52
CA HIS A 35 3.58 26.80 5.11
C HIS A 35 2.07 26.66 4.89
N ARG A 36 1.51 27.43 3.96
CA ARG A 36 0.11 27.26 3.59
C ARG A 36 -0.10 25.84 3.02
N PRO A 37 -1.25 25.20 3.28
CA PRO A 37 -1.58 23.94 2.63
C PRO A 37 -1.48 24.11 1.12
N GLU A 38 -0.86 23.13 0.45
CA GLU A 38 -0.92 23.03 -1.00
C GLU A 38 -2.39 22.88 -1.45
N VAL A 39 -2.69 23.24 -2.70
CA VAL A 39 -3.99 22.91 -3.29
C VAL A 39 -4.09 21.39 -3.30
N MET A 40 -4.91 20.88 -2.39
CA MET A 40 -4.96 19.46 -2.11
C MET A 40 -5.95 18.78 -3.07
N THR A 41 -5.44 18.32 -4.21
CA THR A 41 -6.24 17.56 -5.19
C THR A 41 -6.74 16.26 -4.55
N LEU A 42 -7.83 15.70 -5.09
CA LEU A 42 -8.36 14.43 -4.62
C LEU A 42 -7.33 13.29 -4.75
N GLU A 43 -6.55 13.30 -5.83
CA GLU A 43 -5.43 12.37 -6.03
C GLU A 43 -4.36 12.54 -4.95
N ARG A 44 -3.94 13.77 -4.67
CA ARG A 44 -2.94 14.04 -3.64
C ARG A 44 -3.40 13.57 -2.24
N LYS A 45 -4.67 13.81 -1.90
CA LYS A 45 -5.27 13.30 -0.65
C LYS A 45 -5.22 11.77 -0.60
N HIS A 46 -5.54 11.13 -1.72
CA HIS A 46 -5.58 9.67 -1.79
C HIS A 46 -4.18 9.07 -1.61
N ASP A 47 -3.17 9.62 -2.28
CA ASP A 47 -1.78 9.18 -2.14
C ASP A 47 -1.27 9.38 -0.71
N LEU A 48 -1.65 10.47 -0.04
CA LEU A 48 -1.37 10.67 1.39
C LEU A 48 -2.06 9.61 2.26
N SER A 49 -3.28 9.20 1.91
CA SER A 49 -4.00 8.17 2.66
C SER A 49 -3.38 6.78 2.47
N LEU A 50 -2.85 6.47 1.30
CA LEU A 50 -2.07 5.25 1.05
C LEU A 50 -0.80 5.22 1.90
N ALA A 51 -0.02 6.30 1.89
CA ALA A 51 1.19 6.40 2.71
C ALA A 51 0.87 6.25 4.22
N ALA A 52 -0.25 6.82 4.68
CA ALA A 52 -0.69 6.65 6.07
C ALA A 52 -1.09 5.20 6.37
N LEU A 53 -1.77 4.51 5.45
CA LEU A 53 -2.14 3.09 5.60
C LEU A 53 -0.90 2.19 5.63
N ASP A 54 0.10 2.46 4.79
CA ASP A 54 1.37 1.73 4.80
C ASP A 54 2.10 1.90 6.13
N ASN A 55 2.22 3.13 6.65
CA ASN A 55 2.81 3.37 7.97
C ASN A 55 2.06 2.62 9.10
N VAL A 56 0.71 2.58 9.04
CA VAL A 56 -0.09 1.83 10.02
C VAL A 56 0.17 0.33 9.90
N ARG A 57 0.29 -0.19 8.67
CA ARG A 57 0.62 -1.60 8.42
C ARG A 57 1.99 -1.95 8.99
N GLU A 58 3.01 -1.15 8.71
CA GLU A 58 4.38 -1.37 9.23
C GLU A 58 4.38 -1.39 10.77
N ALA A 59 3.76 -0.40 11.40
CA ALA A 59 3.64 -0.36 12.86
C ALA A 59 2.88 -1.57 13.42
N THR A 60 1.86 -2.05 12.72
CA THR A 60 1.09 -3.24 13.10
C THR A 60 1.92 -4.50 13.00
N LEU A 61 2.72 -4.66 11.93
CA LEU A 61 3.61 -5.80 11.76
C LEU A 61 4.72 -5.81 12.81
N ALA A 62 5.29 -4.64 13.16
CA ALA A 62 6.25 -4.52 14.24
C ALA A 62 5.63 -4.95 15.59
N LEU A 63 4.40 -4.52 15.89
CA LEU A 63 3.66 -4.96 17.07
C LEU A 63 3.42 -6.47 17.06
N TYR A 64 3.07 -7.04 15.90
CA TYR A 64 2.87 -8.48 15.77
C TYR A 64 4.16 -9.28 16.01
N GLY A 65 5.31 -8.76 15.59
CA GLY A 65 6.62 -9.32 15.93
C GLY A 65 6.82 -9.44 17.46
N VAL A 66 6.58 -8.35 18.18
CA VAL A 66 6.67 -8.34 19.66
C VAL A 66 5.71 -9.36 20.30
N ILE A 67 4.49 -9.48 19.76
CA ILE A 67 3.52 -10.47 20.25
C ILE A 67 4.06 -11.88 20.04
N VAL A 68 4.59 -12.18 18.86
CA VAL A 68 5.17 -13.49 18.54
C VAL A 68 6.36 -13.81 19.47
N ASP A 69 7.26 -12.86 19.70
CA ASP A 69 8.41 -13.04 20.61
C ASP A 69 7.97 -13.36 22.05
N VAL A 70 6.97 -12.63 22.55
CA VAL A 70 6.40 -12.87 23.89
C VAL A 70 5.71 -14.23 23.94
N MET A 71 4.98 -14.60 22.89
CA MET A 71 4.31 -15.89 22.81
C MET A 71 5.29 -17.04 22.79
N GLU A 72 6.40 -16.93 22.04
CA GLU A 72 7.47 -17.93 22.03
C GLU A 72 8.12 -18.08 23.41
N SER A 73 8.42 -16.96 24.09
CA SER A 73 9.01 -16.97 25.43
C SER A 73 8.10 -17.62 26.50
N LYS A 74 6.78 -17.40 26.42
CA LYS A 74 5.82 -17.83 27.45
C LYS A 74 5.16 -19.18 27.15
N TRP A 75 4.96 -19.50 25.87
CA TRP A 75 4.27 -20.70 25.41
C TRP A 75 5.02 -21.33 24.22
N PRO A 76 6.24 -21.86 24.45
CA PRO A 76 7.10 -22.36 23.38
C PRO A 76 6.46 -23.49 22.54
N ASP A 77 5.55 -24.27 23.11
CA ASP A 77 4.88 -25.37 22.40
C ASP A 77 3.68 -24.91 21.54
N ARG A 78 3.22 -23.65 21.68
CA ARG A 78 1.99 -23.15 21.03
C ARG A 78 2.13 -21.79 20.37
N TRP A 79 3.30 -21.17 20.38
CA TRP A 79 3.46 -19.81 19.85
C TRP A 79 3.07 -19.69 18.37
N ARG A 80 3.20 -20.76 17.59
CA ARG A 80 2.80 -20.82 16.17
C ARG A 80 1.28 -20.84 15.95
N ASP A 81 0.48 -21.01 16.99
CA ASP A 81 -0.99 -21.00 16.90
C ASP A 81 -1.56 -19.57 16.90
N VAL A 82 -0.75 -18.58 17.29
CA VAL A 82 -1.21 -17.18 17.34
C VAL A 82 -1.47 -16.64 15.93
N ARG A 83 -2.58 -15.92 15.79
CA ARG A 83 -2.96 -15.19 14.57
C ARG A 83 -3.35 -13.77 14.98
N PRO A 84 -2.38 -12.86 15.17
CA PRO A 84 -2.67 -11.50 15.60
C PRO A 84 -3.54 -10.80 14.56
N CYS A 85 -4.69 -10.28 15.00
CA CYS A 85 -5.60 -9.46 14.21
C CYS A 85 -6.17 -8.38 15.12
N LEU A 86 -5.32 -7.42 15.49
CA LEU A 86 -5.63 -6.44 16.53
C LEU A 86 -6.37 -5.21 16.00
N LEU A 87 -6.07 -4.82 14.76
CA LEU A 87 -6.62 -3.60 14.18
C LEU A 87 -6.81 -3.73 12.67
N THR A 88 -7.78 -2.98 12.17
CA THR A 88 -8.03 -2.75 10.76
C THR A 88 -8.00 -1.25 10.52
N ALA A 89 -7.32 -0.81 9.47
CA ALA A 89 -7.29 0.58 9.03
C ALA A 89 -8.01 0.73 7.70
N ALA A 90 -8.70 1.87 7.52
CA ALA A 90 -9.43 2.19 6.29
C ALA A 90 -9.38 3.69 6.03
N SER A 91 -9.53 4.07 4.76
CA SER A 91 -9.59 5.46 4.30
C SER A 91 -10.94 5.76 3.66
N TRP A 92 -11.46 6.96 3.89
CA TRP A 92 -12.66 7.48 3.22
C TRP A 92 -12.31 8.39 2.04
N VAL A 93 -11.03 8.62 1.79
CA VAL A 93 -10.55 9.57 0.79
C VAL A 93 -10.85 9.05 -0.61
N GLY A 94 -11.79 9.71 -1.29
CA GLY A 94 -12.24 9.32 -2.63
C GLY A 94 -13.31 8.22 -2.65
N TYR A 95 -13.89 7.93 -1.48
CA TYR A 95 -15.05 7.04 -1.30
C TYR A 95 -16.24 7.78 -0.67
N ASP A 96 -15.98 8.84 0.08
CA ASP A 96 -17.02 9.67 0.69
C ASP A 96 -17.62 10.66 -0.33
N PHE A 97 -18.89 10.41 -0.67
CA PHE A 97 -19.67 11.20 -1.63
C PHE A 97 -20.53 12.27 -0.97
N ASP A 98 -20.63 12.31 0.36
CA ASP A 98 -21.62 13.19 1.02
C ASP A 98 -21.37 14.67 0.67
N GLY A 99 -22.30 15.25 -0.08
CA GLY A 99 -22.23 16.64 -0.58
C GLY A 99 -21.18 16.92 -1.65
N ARG A 100 -20.49 15.90 -2.19
CA ARG A 100 -19.39 16.08 -3.17
C ARG A 100 -19.79 15.66 -4.57
N SER A 101 -19.88 16.64 -5.48
CA SER A 101 -20.09 16.41 -6.91
C SER A 101 -18.80 16.17 -7.69
N ASP A 102 -17.64 16.37 -7.05
CA ASP A 102 -16.31 16.25 -7.66
C ASP A 102 -15.69 14.85 -7.53
N VAL A 103 -16.43 13.88 -6.98
CA VAL A 103 -16.02 12.47 -6.88
C VAL A 103 -16.96 11.63 -7.73
N GLY A 104 -16.49 11.15 -8.89
CA GLY A 104 -17.25 10.24 -9.75
C GLY A 104 -17.10 8.78 -9.34
N TRP A 105 -17.94 7.92 -9.92
CA TRP A 105 -17.80 6.46 -9.76
C TRP A 105 -16.45 5.96 -10.32
N ILE A 106 -16.00 6.55 -11.44
CA ILE A 106 -14.74 6.18 -12.10
C ILE A 106 -13.55 6.54 -11.21
N ASP A 107 -13.61 7.69 -10.53
CA ASP A 107 -12.60 8.11 -9.55
C ASP A 107 -12.49 7.13 -8.41
N THR A 108 -13.63 6.65 -7.90
CA THR A 108 -13.73 5.73 -6.78
C THR A 108 -13.22 4.34 -7.18
N PHE A 109 -13.62 3.86 -8.36
CA PHE A 109 -13.19 2.58 -8.86
C PHE A 109 -11.68 2.55 -9.17
N HIS A 110 -11.17 3.59 -9.82
CA HIS A 110 -9.73 3.73 -10.07
C HIS A 110 -8.92 3.77 -8.76
N LYS A 111 -9.41 4.48 -7.74
CA LYS A 111 -8.79 4.48 -6.40
C LYS A 111 -8.78 3.10 -5.77
N ARG A 112 -9.88 2.35 -5.85
CA ARG A 112 -9.93 0.96 -5.36
C ARG A 112 -8.90 0.05 -6.05
N LEU A 113 -8.70 0.24 -7.35
CA LEU A 113 -7.66 -0.49 -8.09
C LEU A 113 -6.26 -0.09 -7.63
N LYS A 114 -6.00 1.21 -7.39
CA LYS A 114 -4.73 1.69 -6.82
C LYS A 114 -4.49 1.10 -5.44
N ASP A 115 -5.50 1.08 -4.57
CA ASP A 115 -5.40 0.51 -3.22
C ASP A 115 -5.08 -0.99 -3.26
N GLN A 116 -5.75 -1.73 -4.15
CA GLN A 116 -5.46 -3.14 -4.37
C GLN A 116 -4.03 -3.36 -4.88
N ALA A 117 -3.59 -2.58 -5.87
CA ALA A 117 -2.23 -2.67 -6.42
C ALA A 117 -1.18 -2.37 -5.35
N ALA A 118 -1.35 -1.30 -4.58
CA ALA A 118 -0.45 -0.93 -3.48
C ALA A 118 -0.36 -2.05 -2.44
N CYS A 119 -1.50 -2.60 -2.00
CA CYS A 119 -1.52 -3.71 -1.05
C CYS A 119 -0.77 -4.95 -1.59
N LEU A 120 -0.99 -5.31 -2.85
CA LEU A 120 -0.30 -6.43 -3.49
C LEU A 120 1.21 -6.19 -3.64
N GLN A 121 1.64 -4.95 -3.93
CA GLN A 121 3.05 -4.58 -3.97
C GLN A 121 3.70 -4.76 -2.60
N THR A 122 3.07 -4.28 -1.54
CA THR A 122 3.58 -4.42 -0.17
C THR A 122 3.66 -5.89 0.25
N VAL A 123 2.62 -6.69 0.02
CA VAL A 123 2.65 -8.14 0.29
C VAL A 123 3.76 -8.81 -0.51
N ARG A 124 3.95 -8.44 -1.79
CA ARG A 124 5.01 -9.01 -2.62
C ARG A 124 6.40 -8.70 -2.06
N ALA A 125 6.65 -7.46 -1.65
CA ALA A 125 7.92 -7.07 -1.04
C ALA A 125 8.19 -7.82 0.27
N GLU A 126 7.17 -8.03 1.10
CA GLU A 126 7.27 -8.85 2.32
C GLU A 126 7.66 -10.30 2.01
N VAL A 127 7.02 -10.91 1.00
CA VAL A 127 7.35 -12.27 0.56
C VAL A 127 8.78 -12.34 0.02
N ASP A 128 9.19 -11.38 -0.81
CA ASP A 128 10.55 -11.33 -1.36
C ASP A 128 11.60 -11.19 -0.24
N ALA A 129 11.33 -10.40 0.80
CA ALA A 129 12.21 -10.28 1.97
C ALA A 129 12.33 -11.60 2.74
N ILE A 130 11.23 -12.33 2.93
CA ILE A 130 11.22 -13.65 3.57
C ILE A 130 11.99 -14.67 2.72
N CYS A 131 11.84 -14.65 1.40
CA CYS A 131 12.64 -15.47 0.48
C CYS A 131 14.14 -15.23 0.68
N ALA A 132 14.57 -13.97 0.72
CA ALA A 132 15.97 -13.60 0.92
C ALA A 132 16.52 -14.07 2.27
N MET A 133 15.70 -14.07 3.33
CA MET A 133 16.09 -14.65 4.62
C MET A 133 16.27 -16.17 4.54
N ALA A 134 15.34 -16.87 3.88
CA ALA A 134 15.37 -18.33 3.74
C ALA A 134 16.50 -18.84 2.84
N GLU A 135 16.97 -18.04 1.88
CA GLU A 135 18.12 -18.39 1.03
C GLU A 135 19.39 -18.64 1.84
N ASN A 136 19.57 -17.94 2.96
CA ASN A 136 20.75 -18.06 3.83
C ASN A 136 20.75 -19.32 4.72
N GLU A 137 19.66 -20.09 4.77
CA GLU A 137 19.55 -21.28 5.63
C GLU A 137 19.62 -22.59 4.85
N SER A 138 20.64 -23.43 5.11
CA SER A 138 20.93 -24.62 4.31
C SER A 138 19.87 -25.73 4.28
N GLU A 139 18.83 -25.71 5.13
CA GLU A 139 17.94 -26.86 5.37
C GLU A 139 16.51 -26.74 4.78
N SER A 140 16.21 -25.69 4.01
CA SER A 140 14.81 -25.30 3.76
C SER A 140 14.36 -25.38 2.29
N GLU A 141 14.70 -26.43 1.53
CA GLU A 141 14.29 -26.58 0.11
C GLU A 141 12.75 -26.52 -0.08
N GLY A 142 11.98 -27.22 0.77
CA GLY A 142 10.52 -27.20 0.70
C GLY A 142 9.88 -25.85 1.04
N ILE A 143 10.49 -25.10 1.97
CA ILE A 143 10.03 -23.74 2.33
C ILE A 143 10.32 -22.78 1.16
N ARG A 144 11.51 -22.86 0.55
CA ARG A 144 11.85 -22.05 -0.64
C ARG A 144 10.88 -22.30 -1.79
N ALA A 145 10.54 -23.57 -2.06
CA ALA A 145 9.56 -23.91 -3.09
C ALA A 145 8.18 -23.28 -2.78
N SER A 146 7.71 -23.41 -1.52
CA SER A 146 6.42 -22.84 -1.11
C SER A 146 6.40 -21.30 -1.18
N LEU A 147 7.49 -20.64 -0.80
CA LEU A 147 7.63 -19.18 -0.89
C LEU A 147 7.70 -18.70 -2.34
N SER A 148 8.39 -19.45 -3.21
CA SER A 148 8.42 -19.19 -4.66
C SER A 148 7.03 -19.30 -5.27
N ASP A 149 6.27 -20.35 -4.91
CA ASP A 149 4.88 -20.52 -5.37
C ASP A 149 3.99 -19.37 -4.89
N LEU A 150 4.14 -18.93 -3.64
CA LEU A 150 3.43 -17.78 -3.09
C LEU A 150 3.77 -16.48 -3.83
N ALA A 151 5.06 -16.22 -4.09
CA ALA A 151 5.52 -15.05 -4.84
C ALA A 151 4.94 -15.03 -6.26
N ALA A 152 4.89 -16.20 -6.93
CA ALA A 152 4.26 -16.35 -8.24
C ALA A 152 2.75 -16.12 -8.20
N LEU A 153 2.08 -16.66 -7.17
CA LEU A 153 0.63 -16.49 -6.95
C LEU A 153 0.25 -15.02 -6.77
N ILE A 154 1.07 -14.21 -6.10
CA ILE A 154 0.83 -12.77 -5.90
C ILE A 154 1.18 -11.96 -7.17
N GLY A 155 2.19 -12.41 -7.92
CA GLY A 155 2.67 -11.70 -9.11
C GLY A 155 1.61 -11.50 -10.19
N GLN A 156 0.79 -12.52 -10.46
CA GLN A 156 -0.25 -12.42 -11.49
C GLN A 156 -1.37 -11.41 -11.14
N PRO A 157 -1.99 -11.45 -9.93
CA PRO A 157 -2.93 -10.42 -9.50
C PRO A 157 -2.33 -9.01 -9.51
N LEU A 158 -1.06 -8.85 -9.13
CA LEU A 158 -0.40 -7.56 -9.09
C LEU A 158 -0.26 -6.95 -10.50
N GLU A 159 0.20 -7.74 -11.47
CA GLU A 159 0.30 -7.30 -12.86
C GLU A 159 -1.08 -6.91 -13.43
N GLN A 160 -2.12 -7.70 -13.14
CA GLN A 160 -3.49 -7.41 -13.56
C GLN A 160 -4.02 -6.13 -12.93
N ALA A 161 -3.78 -5.91 -11.64
CA ALA A 161 -4.18 -4.70 -10.94
C ALA A 161 -3.48 -3.47 -11.54
N GLY A 162 -2.18 -3.55 -11.84
CA GLY A 162 -1.44 -2.47 -12.50
C GLY A 162 -2.02 -2.09 -13.87
N LYS A 163 -2.28 -3.08 -14.73
CA LYS A 163 -2.92 -2.85 -16.04
C LYS A 163 -4.30 -2.21 -15.91
N ALA A 164 -5.08 -2.64 -14.91
CA ALA A 164 -6.39 -2.05 -14.65
C ALA A 164 -6.27 -0.59 -14.17
N VAL A 165 -5.32 -0.28 -13.29
CA VAL A 165 -5.04 1.12 -12.88
C VAL A 165 -4.75 1.98 -14.11
N GLU A 166 -3.82 1.56 -14.96
CA GLU A 166 -3.46 2.29 -16.19
C GLU A 166 -4.66 2.48 -17.12
N ALA A 167 -5.42 1.42 -17.40
CA ALA A 167 -6.56 1.48 -18.30
C ALA A 167 -7.65 2.46 -17.82
N PHE A 168 -7.86 2.56 -16.51
CA PHE A 168 -8.86 3.46 -15.93
C PHE A 168 -8.35 4.89 -15.71
N ALA A 169 -7.03 5.10 -15.66
CA ALA A 169 -6.43 6.44 -15.51
C ALA A 169 -6.81 7.36 -16.69
N ASP A 170 -6.79 6.83 -17.92
CA ASP A 170 -7.17 7.58 -19.13
C ASP A 170 -8.65 8.01 -19.16
N MET A 171 -9.49 7.42 -18.30
CA MET A 171 -10.92 7.71 -18.21
C MET A 171 -11.25 8.81 -17.19
N LEU A 172 -10.28 9.23 -16.37
CA LEU A 172 -10.49 10.24 -15.35
C LEU A 172 -10.76 11.62 -15.97
N GLY A 173 -11.78 12.31 -15.44
CA GLY A 173 -12.19 13.63 -15.93
C GLY A 173 -12.83 13.64 -17.32
N GLN A 174 -12.98 12.49 -17.98
CA GLN A 174 -13.66 12.37 -19.26
C GLN A 174 -15.19 12.44 -19.09
N ASP A 175 -15.90 12.77 -20.17
CA ASP A 175 -17.36 12.80 -20.12
C ASP A 175 -17.96 11.38 -20.05
N PRO A 176 -19.20 11.23 -19.53
CA PRO A 176 -19.80 9.91 -19.31
C PRO A 176 -19.96 9.04 -20.56
N ALA A 177 -20.06 9.62 -21.77
CA ALA A 177 -20.20 8.85 -23.00
C ALA A 177 -18.87 8.19 -23.39
N THR A 178 -17.77 8.95 -23.35
CA THR A 178 -16.42 8.43 -23.57
C THR A 178 -16.05 7.39 -22.54
N VAL A 179 -16.32 7.63 -21.25
CA VAL A 179 -16.08 6.63 -20.19
C VAL A 179 -16.82 5.34 -20.48
N ARG A 180 -18.10 5.40 -20.89
CA ARG A 180 -18.91 4.21 -21.17
C ARG A 180 -18.35 3.41 -22.35
N GLU A 181 -17.92 4.08 -23.41
CA GLU A 181 -17.32 3.43 -24.58
C GLU A 181 -16.03 2.72 -24.20
N ARG A 182 -15.12 3.41 -23.50
CA ARG A 182 -13.87 2.83 -23.02
C ARG A 182 -14.08 1.64 -22.09
N VAL A 183 -15.01 1.74 -21.13
CA VAL A 183 -15.35 0.62 -20.24
C VAL A 183 -15.84 -0.58 -21.05
N ARG A 184 -16.63 -0.38 -22.11
CA ARG A 184 -17.09 -1.47 -22.98
C ARG A 184 -15.92 -2.15 -23.71
N GLU A 185 -14.91 -1.39 -24.14
CA GLU A 185 -13.71 -1.94 -24.80
C GLU A 185 -12.90 -2.84 -23.86
N ILE A 186 -12.74 -2.45 -22.60
CA ILE A 186 -11.87 -3.16 -21.64
C ILE A 186 -12.60 -4.20 -20.79
N ALA A 187 -13.93 -4.13 -20.69
CA ALA A 187 -14.73 -5.04 -19.85
C ALA A 187 -14.45 -6.53 -20.09
N PRO A 188 -14.30 -7.03 -21.34
CA PRO A 188 -13.97 -8.44 -21.56
C PRO A 188 -12.66 -8.85 -20.89
N GLN A 189 -11.63 -8.02 -20.99
CA GLN A 189 -10.32 -8.30 -20.40
C GLN A 189 -10.38 -8.32 -18.87
N VAL A 190 -11.16 -7.40 -18.27
CA VAL A 190 -11.37 -7.31 -16.82
C VAL A 190 -12.16 -8.51 -16.29
N VAL A 191 -13.15 -8.99 -17.05
CA VAL A 191 -13.96 -10.17 -16.71
C VAL A 191 -13.15 -11.46 -16.85
N ASP A 192 -12.39 -11.62 -17.93
CA ASP A 192 -11.52 -12.78 -18.14
C ASP A 192 -10.41 -12.87 -17.08
N GLY A 193 -9.98 -11.73 -16.55
CA GLY A 193 -9.05 -11.65 -15.42
C GLY A 193 -9.64 -12.07 -14.07
N ALA A 194 -10.96 -12.26 -13.94
CA ALA A 194 -11.60 -12.57 -12.67
C ALA A 194 -11.13 -13.89 -12.04
N ALA A 195 -10.80 -14.89 -12.86
CA ALA A 195 -10.25 -16.18 -12.41
C ALA A 195 -8.87 -16.07 -11.72
N ARG A 196 -8.22 -14.90 -11.82
CA ARG A 196 -6.88 -14.63 -11.26
C ARG A 196 -6.93 -13.74 -10.01
N ARG A 197 -8.12 -13.46 -9.46
CA ARG A 197 -8.27 -12.67 -8.23
C ARG A 197 -8.00 -13.54 -7.01
N LEU A 198 -7.40 -12.96 -5.97
CA LEU A 198 -7.11 -13.65 -4.70
C LEU A 198 -8.33 -13.70 -3.75
N SER A 199 -9.44 -13.10 -4.13
CA SER A 199 -10.70 -13.07 -3.38
C SER A 199 -11.84 -13.53 -4.27
N ASP A 200 -12.77 -14.31 -3.72
CA ASP A 200 -14.04 -14.59 -4.40
C ASP A 200 -14.82 -13.28 -4.65
N PRO A 201 -15.57 -13.21 -5.77
CA PRO A 201 -16.36 -12.03 -6.14
C PRO A 201 -17.49 -11.69 -5.17
#